data_AF-A0A8H5AFF2-F1
#
_entry.id   AF-A0A8H5AFF2-F1
#
_cell.length_a   1.000
_cell.length_b   1.000
_cell.length_c   1.000
_cell.angle_alpha   90.00
_cell.angle_beta   90.00
_cell.angle_gamma   90.00
#
_symmetry.space_group_name_H-M   'P 1'
#
loop_
_entity.id
_entity.type
_entity.pdbx_description
1 polymer ?
#
loop_
_entity_poly.entity_id
_entity_poly.type
_entity_poly.pdbx_seq_one_letter_code
_entity_poly.pdbx_strand_id
1 'polypeptide(L)'
;MAPIKNIILALFVAADLAAVSAHSVITNAVGDAGGSGMALGVDTSTPRDGTRRRPFQQDATRFRGNAADTVGETLSNGDNDIEQGTLDIMEETGSQLPQVNPGGSLEMTVHQVNSDGAGPYTCMINADGTGTSWDNIPVTTNVEGNERGRNRDGEMGDFPLVASIPAGQNCTGTVAGEDNVCLVRCQNPARAGPFGGVIPVQMAQANGGNAGNAGNTGNTENTGNAGNGNANDNTNDTTNDTTNDTTNDTTNDTTNDSTTGGANGNANGNNNGNANGSGNDDEEEEDENDAGSRNNRRATRFSA
;
A
#
# COMPACT_ATOMS: atom_id res chain seq x y z
N MET A 1 35.79 6.49 71.84
CA MET A 1 36.43 5.82 70.69
C MET A 1 35.70 4.52 70.44
N ALA A 2 34.85 4.48 69.40
CA ALA A 2 34.17 3.27 68.94
C ALA A 2 34.37 3.19 67.41
N PRO A 3 34.62 1.99 66.85
CA PRO A 3 35.17 1.83 65.51
C PRO A 3 34.10 1.96 64.43
N ILE A 4 34.41 2.77 63.41
CA ILE A 4 33.64 2.93 62.19
C ILE A 4 33.70 1.61 61.42
N LYS A 5 32.57 0.90 61.35
CA LYS A 5 32.40 -0.28 60.49
C LYS A 5 32.04 0.21 59.09
N ASN A 6 33.04 0.21 58.20
CA ASN A 6 32.86 0.42 56.76
C ASN A 6 31.98 -0.70 56.19
N ILE A 7 30.69 -0.41 55.98
CA ILE A 7 29.82 -1.25 55.16
C ILE A 7 30.07 -0.84 53.71
N ILE A 8 30.86 -1.64 53.02
CA ILE A 8 31.06 -1.56 51.57
C ILE A 8 29.73 -1.97 50.93
N LEU A 9 28.98 -0.99 50.44
CA LEU A 9 27.80 -1.19 49.61
C LEU A 9 28.29 -1.58 48.20
N ALA A 10 28.33 -2.88 47.91
CA ALA A 10 28.60 -3.40 46.58
C ALA A 10 27.41 -3.06 45.66
N LEU A 11 27.55 -1.99 44.89
CA LEU A 11 26.68 -1.64 43.77
C LEU A 11 26.93 -2.67 42.64
N PHE A 12 26.08 -3.69 42.58
CA PHE A 12 25.97 -4.53 41.40
C PHE A 12 25.32 -3.70 40.28
N VAL A 13 26.16 -3.10 39.43
CA VAL A 13 25.71 -2.57 38.14
C VAL A 13 25.36 -3.78 37.28
N ALA A 14 24.07 -4.06 37.12
CA ALA A 14 23.58 -4.99 36.12
C ALA A 14 23.96 -4.40 34.75
N ALA A 15 25.00 -4.97 34.15
CA ALA A 15 25.36 -4.72 32.78
C ALA A 15 24.32 -5.41 31.89
N ASP A 16 23.31 -4.68 31.43
CA ASP A 16 22.35 -5.12 30.38
C ASP A 16 23.04 -5.23 29.00
N LEU A 17 24.13 -6.01 28.91
CA LEU A 17 24.93 -6.21 27.68
C LEU A 17 24.47 -7.42 26.85
N ALA A 18 23.17 -7.68 26.84
CA ALA A 18 22.57 -8.51 25.81
C ALA A 18 21.56 -7.65 25.06
N ALA A 19 22.06 -6.76 24.21
CA ALA A 19 21.32 -6.30 23.05
C ALA A 19 21.15 -7.51 22.12
N VAL A 20 20.30 -8.47 22.52
CA VAL A 20 19.77 -9.49 21.63
C VAL A 20 18.82 -8.74 20.72
N SER A 21 19.44 -8.20 19.69
CA SER A 21 18.80 -7.64 18.51
C SER A 21 18.10 -8.84 17.90
N ALA A 22 16.78 -8.87 18.04
CA ALA A 22 15.87 -9.92 17.65
C ALA A 22 15.03 -9.36 16.52
N HIS A 23 14.96 -9.97 15.34
CA HIS A 23 14.47 -9.27 14.15
C HIS A 23 14.01 -10.22 13.06
N SER A 24 12.88 -9.86 12.48
CA SER A 24 12.35 -10.39 11.24
C SER A 24 11.74 -9.26 10.45
N VAL A 25 11.63 -9.42 9.14
CA VAL A 25 11.00 -8.44 8.25
C VAL A 25 10.07 -9.17 7.30
N ILE A 26 8.86 -8.63 7.07
CA ILE A 26 7.97 -9.16 6.03
C ILE A 26 8.29 -8.44 4.74
N THR A 27 9.15 -9.05 3.92
CA THR A 27 9.76 -8.43 2.74
C THR A 27 8.91 -8.55 1.48
N ASN A 28 7.92 -9.44 1.49
CA ASN A 28 6.97 -9.57 0.40
C ASN A 28 5.60 -10.01 0.95
N ALA A 29 4.54 -9.54 0.32
CA ALA A 29 3.17 -9.95 0.58
C ALA A 29 2.37 -9.93 -0.74
N VAL A 30 1.62 -10.99 -1.01
CA VAL A 30 0.80 -11.16 -2.21
C VAL A 30 -0.58 -11.63 -1.78
N GLY A 31 -1.63 -10.93 -2.23
CA GLY A 31 -2.99 -11.32 -1.95
C GLY A 31 -3.50 -12.38 -2.94
N ASP A 32 -4.53 -13.12 -2.57
CA ASP A 32 -5.10 -14.19 -3.40
C ASP A 32 -5.72 -13.69 -4.72
N ALA A 33 -6.01 -12.39 -4.83
CA ALA A 33 -6.43 -11.73 -6.06
C ALA A 33 -5.28 -11.00 -6.79
N GLY A 34 -4.04 -11.16 -6.34
CA GLY A 34 -2.84 -10.53 -6.92
C GLY A 34 -2.35 -9.32 -6.12
N GLY A 35 -1.70 -8.39 -6.82
CA GLY A 35 -0.97 -7.28 -6.19
C GLY A 35 0.28 -7.74 -5.44
N SER A 36 1.12 -6.79 -5.05
CA SER A 36 2.32 -7.06 -4.26
C SER A 36 2.57 -5.93 -3.28
N GLY A 37 3.17 -6.26 -2.16
CA GLY A 37 3.51 -5.31 -1.10
C GLY A 37 4.56 -5.86 -0.17
N MET A 38 4.76 -5.15 0.94
CA MET A 38 5.63 -5.55 2.04
C MET A 38 5.11 -4.90 3.33
N ALA A 39 5.77 -5.15 4.46
CA ALA A 39 5.42 -4.44 5.67
C ALA A 39 5.76 -2.94 5.60
N LEU A 40 5.02 -2.13 6.34
CA LEU A 40 5.34 -0.73 6.60
C LEU A 40 6.76 -0.61 7.18
N GLY A 41 7.48 0.42 6.74
CA GLY A 41 8.82 0.75 7.21
C GLY A 41 9.95 -0.11 6.65
N VAL A 42 9.66 -1.07 5.75
CA VAL A 42 10.67 -1.86 5.07
C VAL A 42 11.50 -0.98 4.15
N ASP A 43 12.82 -1.16 4.21
CA ASP A 43 13.80 -0.51 3.35
C ASP A 43 14.51 -1.60 2.54
N THR A 44 14.22 -1.66 1.23
CA THR A 44 14.75 -2.67 0.32
C THR A 44 16.25 -2.55 0.08
N SER A 45 16.85 -1.40 0.44
CA SER A 45 18.30 -1.21 0.42
C SER A 45 19.01 -1.82 1.62
N THR A 46 18.27 -2.21 2.68
CA THR A 46 18.84 -2.86 3.87
C THR A 46 19.37 -4.26 3.51
N PRO A 47 20.68 -4.54 3.67
CA PRO A 47 21.24 -5.86 3.37
C PRO A 47 20.63 -6.94 4.28
N ARG A 48 20.46 -8.15 3.73
CA ARG A 48 19.81 -9.30 4.39
C ARG A 48 20.72 -10.50 4.62
N ASP A 49 22.01 -10.34 4.38
CA ASP A 49 23.05 -11.38 4.41
C ASP A 49 23.84 -11.40 5.73
N GLY A 50 23.28 -10.84 6.81
CA GLY A 50 23.95 -10.78 8.10
C GLY A 50 23.01 -10.65 9.30
N THR A 51 23.53 -10.95 10.48
CA THR A 51 22.74 -11.04 11.73
C THR A 51 23.00 -9.90 12.73
N ARG A 52 23.85 -8.93 12.37
CA ARG A 52 24.16 -7.79 13.25
C ARG A 52 23.05 -6.73 13.18
N ARG A 53 22.88 -5.98 14.28
CA ARG A 53 21.90 -4.88 14.35
C ARG A 53 22.05 -3.86 13.22
N ARG A 54 23.29 -3.44 12.92
CA ARG A 54 23.62 -2.57 11.79
C ARG A 54 24.52 -3.32 10.81
N PRO A 55 24.26 -3.27 9.50
CA PRO A 55 23.12 -2.62 8.84
C PRO A 55 21.84 -3.48 8.78
N PHE A 56 21.90 -4.78 9.08
CA PHE A 56 20.93 -5.77 8.59
C PHE A 56 19.51 -5.74 9.21
N GLN A 57 19.28 -4.91 10.23
CA GLN A 57 18.06 -4.94 11.05
C GLN A 57 17.45 -3.55 11.24
N GLN A 58 17.85 -2.56 10.45
CA GLN A 58 17.45 -1.17 10.68
C GLN A 58 15.95 -0.94 10.46
N ASP A 59 15.38 -1.65 9.51
CA ASP A 59 13.99 -1.52 9.06
C ASP A 59 13.07 -2.64 9.59
N ALA A 60 13.61 -3.48 10.48
CA ALA A 60 12.84 -4.56 11.08
C ALA A 60 11.87 -4.00 12.13
N THR A 61 10.57 -4.12 11.84
CA THR A 61 9.51 -3.62 12.72
C THR A 61 9.46 -4.40 14.02
N ARG A 62 9.39 -3.66 15.13
CA ARG A 62 9.12 -4.19 16.47
C ARG A 62 7.85 -3.56 17.05
N PHE A 63 7.08 -4.35 17.78
CA PHE A 63 5.87 -3.89 18.46
C PHE A 63 6.17 -3.63 19.94
N ARG A 64 6.67 -2.42 20.24
CA ARG A 64 7.06 -1.99 21.59
C ARG A 64 6.79 -0.50 21.81
N GLY A 65 6.92 -0.09 23.08
CA GLY A 65 6.78 1.32 23.45
C GLY A 65 5.38 1.85 23.14
N ASN A 66 5.31 3.06 22.61
CA ASN A 66 4.05 3.71 22.26
C ASN A 66 3.38 3.05 21.04
N ALA A 67 4.15 2.45 20.13
CA ALA A 67 3.65 1.79 18.93
C ALA A 67 3.36 0.28 19.13
N ALA A 68 3.41 -0.20 20.38
CA ALA A 68 3.23 -1.62 20.70
C ALA A 68 1.88 -2.17 20.24
N ASP A 69 0.82 -1.38 20.39
CA ASP A 69 -0.56 -1.79 20.08
C ASP A 69 -1.04 -1.26 18.72
N THR A 70 -0.17 -0.55 17.98
CA THR A 70 -0.49 0.05 16.68
C THR A 70 0.27 -0.65 15.53
N VAL A 71 1.04 0.10 14.74
CA VAL A 71 1.75 -0.36 13.53
C VAL A 71 3.24 -0.61 13.75
N GLY A 72 3.70 -0.52 15.00
CA GLY A 72 5.10 -0.77 15.37
C GLY A 72 6.06 0.34 14.96
N GLU A 73 7.33 0.11 15.24
CA GLU A 73 8.42 1.05 14.95
C GLU A 73 9.64 0.31 14.37
N THR A 74 10.42 0.99 13.55
CA THR A 74 11.74 0.54 13.06
C THR A 74 12.87 1.27 13.79
N LEU A 75 14.10 0.78 13.64
CA LEU A 75 15.28 1.43 14.24
C LEU A 75 15.74 2.65 13.45
N SER A 76 15.58 2.64 12.13
CA SER A 76 15.97 3.75 11.25
C SER A 76 14.96 4.88 11.28
N ASN A 77 13.67 4.56 11.19
CA ASN A 77 12.63 5.56 10.88
C ASN A 77 11.67 5.84 12.05
N GLY A 78 11.79 5.12 13.17
CA GLY A 78 10.90 5.30 14.32
C GLY A 78 9.54 4.66 14.09
N ASP A 79 8.49 5.23 14.68
CA ASP A 79 7.11 4.75 14.52
C ASP A 79 6.75 4.67 13.03
N ASN A 80 6.18 3.55 12.60
CA ASN A 80 5.73 3.37 11.23
C ASN A 80 4.55 4.31 10.94
N ASP A 81 4.53 4.91 9.75
CA ASP A 81 3.45 5.77 9.27
C ASP A 81 2.60 5.00 8.24
N ILE A 82 1.29 4.96 8.46
CA ILE A 82 0.36 4.22 7.58
C ILE A 82 0.26 4.87 6.22
N GLU A 83 0.12 6.20 6.15
CA GLU A 83 -0.08 6.92 4.90
C GLU A 83 1.21 6.94 4.08
N GLN A 84 2.29 7.42 4.67
CA GLN A 84 3.58 7.51 3.99
C GLN A 84 4.14 6.12 3.68
N GLY A 85 4.09 5.18 4.63
CA GLY A 85 4.62 3.85 4.40
C GLY A 85 3.84 3.07 3.33
N THR A 86 2.53 3.32 3.18
CA THR A 86 1.75 2.72 2.08
C THR A 86 2.13 3.33 0.74
N LEU A 87 2.33 4.66 0.67
CA LEU A 87 2.85 5.32 -0.53
C LEU A 87 4.21 4.76 -0.95
N ASP A 88 5.13 4.61 0.02
CA ASP A 88 6.48 4.07 -0.21
C ASP A 88 6.42 2.63 -0.76
N ILE A 89 5.52 1.78 -0.23
CA ILE A 89 5.30 0.41 -0.72
C ILE A 89 4.81 0.42 -2.17
N MET A 90 3.85 1.29 -2.50
CA MET A 90 3.30 1.38 -3.85
C MET A 90 4.34 1.89 -4.85
N GLU A 91 5.17 2.85 -4.45
CA GLU A 91 6.29 3.35 -5.25
C GLU A 91 7.35 2.25 -5.48
N GLU A 92 7.77 1.57 -4.42
CA GLU A 92 8.81 0.53 -4.47
C GLU A 92 8.38 -0.69 -5.31
N THR A 93 7.14 -1.15 -5.13
CA THR A 93 6.65 -2.33 -5.86
C THR A 93 6.20 -2.01 -7.29
N GLY A 94 5.86 -0.76 -7.59
CA GLY A 94 5.26 -0.35 -8.86
C GLY A 94 3.96 -1.09 -9.19
N SER A 95 3.28 -1.63 -8.17
CA SER A 95 2.10 -2.48 -8.30
C SER A 95 0.95 -2.00 -7.42
N GLN A 96 -0.25 -2.53 -7.65
CA GLN A 96 -1.34 -2.38 -6.68
C GLN A 96 -0.96 -3.05 -5.37
N LEU A 97 -1.45 -2.52 -4.24
CA LEU A 97 -1.36 -3.17 -2.94
C LEU A 97 -1.85 -4.63 -3.03
N PRO A 98 -1.40 -5.53 -2.13
CA PRO A 98 -1.90 -6.91 -2.09
C PRO A 98 -3.43 -6.94 -2.10
N GLN A 99 -4.00 -7.56 -3.13
CA GLN A 99 -5.43 -7.63 -3.36
C GLN A 99 -5.98 -8.90 -2.73
N VAL A 100 -6.87 -8.76 -1.75
CA VAL A 100 -7.44 -9.91 -1.02
C VAL A 100 -8.95 -10.02 -1.20
N ASN A 101 -9.47 -11.24 -1.26
CA ASN A 101 -10.91 -11.49 -1.24
C ASN A 101 -11.42 -11.77 0.19
N PRO A 102 -12.72 -11.52 0.49
CA PRO A 102 -13.31 -12.07 1.70
C PRO A 102 -13.22 -13.60 1.66
N GLY A 103 -12.63 -14.21 2.68
CA GLY A 103 -12.40 -15.66 2.74
C GLY A 103 -11.16 -16.13 1.99
N GLY A 104 -10.39 -15.21 1.39
CA GLY A 104 -9.15 -15.45 0.68
C GLY A 104 -7.94 -15.59 1.61
N SER A 105 -6.77 -15.23 1.10
CA SER A 105 -5.51 -15.36 1.83
C SER A 105 -4.50 -14.28 1.47
N LEU A 106 -3.63 -13.98 2.42
CA LEU A 106 -2.43 -13.18 2.24
C LEU A 106 -1.21 -14.09 2.40
N GLU A 107 -0.46 -14.27 1.33
CA GLU A 107 0.81 -15.00 1.34
C GLU A 107 1.96 -14.02 1.56
N MET A 108 2.82 -14.30 2.54
CA MET A 108 3.91 -13.43 2.95
C MET A 108 5.24 -14.17 2.95
N THR A 109 6.31 -13.42 2.70
CA THR A 109 7.69 -13.87 2.91
C THR A 109 8.25 -13.16 4.13
N VAL A 110 8.60 -13.94 5.15
CA VAL A 110 9.29 -13.47 6.35
C VAL A 110 10.77 -13.73 6.17
N HIS A 111 11.56 -12.66 6.11
CA HIS A 111 13.00 -12.74 6.25
C HIS A 111 13.36 -12.78 7.74
N GLN A 112 13.85 -13.92 8.22
CA GLN A 112 14.34 -14.08 9.57
C GLN A 112 15.81 -13.62 9.63
N VAL A 113 16.08 -12.51 10.32
CA VAL A 113 17.46 -11.97 10.36
C VAL A 113 18.33 -12.69 11.39
N ASN A 114 17.78 -13.03 12.55
CA ASN A 114 18.50 -13.65 13.68
C ASN A 114 17.63 -14.73 14.32
N SER A 115 18.20 -15.46 15.29
CA SER A 115 17.54 -16.61 15.88
C SER A 115 16.13 -16.30 16.37
N ASP A 116 15.89 -15.15 17.00
CA ASP A 116 14.61 -14.75 17.59
C ASP A 116 13.67 -13.95 16.67
N GLY A 117 13.99 -13.89 15.38
CA GLY A 117 13.06 -13.50 14.31
C GLY A 117 12.23 -14.65 13.76
N ALA A 118 12.21 -15.81 14.43
CA ALA A 118 11.49 -16.98 13.97
C ALA A 118 10.04 -16.98 14.47
N GLY A 119 9.23 -17.94 14.03
CA GLY A 119 7.84 -18.09 14.46
C GLY A 119 7.66 -18.88 15.77
N PRO A 120 6.41 -19.31 16.08
CA PRO A 120 5.21 -19.15 15.27
C PRO A 120 4.65 -17.72 15.35
N TYR A 121 4.27 -17.16 14.21
CA TYR A 121 3.61 -15.86 14.10
C TYR A 121 2.12 -15.97 14.44
N THR A 122 1.61 -14.91 15.05
CA THR A 122 0.18 -14.60 15.15
C THR A 122 -0.14 -13.43 14.22
N CYS A 123 -1.22 -13.53 13.46
CA CYS A 123 -1.69 -12.47 12.60
C CYS A 123 -3.05 -11.94 13.04
N MET A 124 -3.28 -10.66 12.78
CA MET A 124 -4.51 -9.94 13.08
C MET A 124 -4.80 -8.92 11.99
N ILE A 125 -6.07 -8.54 11.83
CA ILE A 125 -6.52 -7.61 10.81
C ILE A 125 -7.24 -6.42 11.44
N ASN A 126 -6.96 -5.23 10.92
CA ASN A 126 -7.64 -3.99 11.22
C ASN A 126 -8.50 -3.59 10.01
N ALA A 127 -9.81 -3.48 10.22
CA ALA A 127 -10.77 -3.31 9.13
C ALA A 127 -10.84 -1.88 8.58
N ASP A 128 -10.55 -0.87 9.40
CA ASP A 128 -10.78 0.54 9.08
C ASP A 128 -9.54 1.30 8.61
N GLY A 129 -8.40 0.61 8.47
CA GLY A 129 -7.14 1.21 8.01
C GLY A 129 -6.44 2.09 9.05
N THR A 130 -6.97 2.21 10.28
CA THR A 130 -6.41 3.12 11.29
C THR A 130 -5.28 2.50 12.13
N GLY A 131 -5.17 1.17 12.14
CA GLY A 131 -4.20 0.44 12.95
C GLY A 131 -4.45 0.50 14.46
N THR A 132 -5.68 0.80 14.89
CA THR A 132 -6.03 0.97 16.32
C THR A 132 -6.87 -0.15 16.91
N SER A 133 -7.51 -0.97 16.07
CA SER A 133 -8.34 -2.12 16.47
C SER A 133 -7.96 -3.35 15.66
N TRP A 134 -7.79 -4.50 16.33
CA TRP A 134 -7.22 -5.70 15.72
C TRP A 134 -8.04 -6.94 16.06
N ASP A 135 -8.45 -7.68 15.05
CA ASP A 135 -9.10 -8.98 15.18
C ASP A 135 -8.15 -10.09 14.75
N ASN A 136 -7.99 -11.13 15.57
CA ASN A 136 -7.13 -12.26 15.23
C ASN A 136 -7.64 -12.99 13.98
N ILE A 137 -6.72 -13.32 13.08
CA ILE A 137 -7.01 -14.10 11.88
C ILE A 137 -6.20 -15.41 11.87
N PRO A 138 -6.72 -16.50 11.28
CA PRO A 138 -6.00 -17.76 11.23
C PRO A 138 -4.69 -17.65 10.42
N VAL A 139 -3.64 -18.31 10.91
CA VAL A 139 -2.40 -18.52 10.16
C VAL A 139 -2.37 -19.97 9.71
N THR A 140 -2.37 -20.21 8.39
CA THR A 140 -2.47 -21.54 7.78
C THR A 140 -1.12 -22.15 7.41
N THR A 141 -0.12 -21.31 7.14
CA THR A 141 1.29 -21.70 7.03
C THR A 141 2.09 -20.77 7.93
N ASN A 142 2.97 -21.32 8.74
CA ASN A 142 3.70 -20.56 9.75
C ASN A 142 5.20 -20.81 9.68
N VAL A 143 5.97 -19.81 10.11
CA VAL A 143 7.42 -19.90 10.23
C VAL A 143 7.77 -20.79 11.43
N GLU A 144 8.72 -21.71 11.24
CA GLU A 144 9.16 -22.59 12.32
C GLU A 144 9.91 -21.81 13.41
N GLY A 145 9.64 -22.12 14.66
CA GLY A 145 10.39 -21.64 15.81
C GLY A 145 9.80 -22.14 17.12
N ASN A 146 10.53 -21.95 18.21
CA ASN A 146 10.05 -22.35 19.54
C ASN A 146 9.08 -21.32 20.14
N GLU A 147 8.55 -21.61 21.32
CA GLU A 147 7.60 -20.74 22.06
C GLU A 147 8.12 -19.32 22.36
N ARG A 148 9.42 -19.07 22.18
CA ARG A 148 10.06 -17.76 22.37
C ARG A 148 10.39 -17.06 21.05
N GLY A 149 9.93 -17.60 19.92
CA GLY A 149 10.19 -17.05 18.60
C GLY A 149 11.57 -17.40 18.07
N ARG A 150 12.22 -18.47 18.57
CA ARG A 150 13.63 -18.75 18.27
C ARG A 150 13.83 -19.98 17.38
N ASN A 151 14.62 -19.83 16.32
CA ASN A 151 15.17 -20.88 15.47
C ASN A 151 16.55 -20.44 14.96
N ARG A 152 17.65 -21.05 15.40
CA ARG A 152 18.99 -20.61 14.96
C ARG A 152 19.33 -21.07 13.55
N ASP A 153 18.74 -22.17 13.09
CA ASP A 153 19.07 -22.75 11.80
C ASP A 153 18.41 -21.97 10.64
N GLY A 154 17.41 -21.13 10.96
CA GLY A 154 16.74 -20.24 10.01
C GLY A 154 17.30 -18.81 9.92
N GLU A 155 18.43 -18.50 10.55
CA GLU A 155 19.02 -17.16 10.46
C GLU A 155 19.39 -16.78 9.01
N MET A 156 19.11 -15.53 8.62
CA MET A 156 19.31 -14.99 7.26
C MET A 156 18.54 -15.78 6.19
N GLY A 157 17.40 -16.36 6.55
CA GLY A 157 16.57 -17.17 5.67
C GLY A 157 15.20 -16.54 5.43
N ASP A 158 14.61 -16.88 4.29
CA ASP A 158 13.26 -16.49 3.92
C ASP A 158 12.30 -17.67 4.13
N PHE A 159 11.18 -17.39 4.79
CA PHE A 159 10.19 -18.39 5.16
C PHE A 159 8.77 -17.96 4.79
N PRO A 160 7.92 -18.89 4.34
CA PRO A 160 6.53 -18.58 4.03
C PRO A 160 5.71 -18.38 5.31
N LEU A 161 4.83 -17.39 5.27
CA LEU A 161 3.79 -17.15 6.26
C LEU A 161 2.48 -16.89 5.51
N VAL A 162 1.41 -17.61 5.82
CA VAL A 162 0.11 -17.43 5.14
C VAL A 162 -0.97 -17.15 6.17
N ALA A 163 -1.65 -16.02 6.02
CA ALA A 163 -2.79 -15.64 6.85
C ALA A 163 -4.10 -15.77 6.05
N SER A 164 -5.14 -16.34 6.66
CA SER A 164 -6.47 -16.44 6.04
C SER A 164 -7.30 -15.20 6.34
N ILE A 165 -7.84 -14.58 5.29
CA ILE A 165 -8.74 -13.44 5.43
C ILE A 165 -10.14 -13.96 5.79
N PRO A 166 -10.81 -13.43 6.83
CA PRO A 166 -12.14 -13.89 7.21
C PRO A 166 -13.15 -13.76 6.06
N ALA A 167 -14.08 -14.72 5.94
CA ALA A 167 -15.12 -14.71 4.91
C ALA A 167 -16.06 -13.48 4.99
N GLY A 168 -16.22 -12.90 6.18
CA GLY A 168 -17.00 -11.68 6.41
C GLY A 168 -16.15 -10.41 6.47
N GLN A 169 -14.86 -10.47 6.11
CA GLN A 169 -13.99 -9.31 6.16
C GLN A 169 -14.47 -8.23 5.20
N ASN A 170 -14.59 -7.00 5.71
CA ASN A 170 -14.88 -5.82 4.92
C ASN A 170 -13.90 -4.72 5.31
N CYS A 171 -13.12 -4.24 4.35
CA CYS A 171 -12.18 -3.16 4.59
C CYS A 171 -12.83 -1.83 4.25
N THR A 172 -12.74 -0.87 5.16
CA THR A 172 -13.37 0.46 5.05
C THR A 172 -12.37 1.59 5.12
N GLY A 173 -11.08 1.29 5.26
CA GLY A 173 -10.04 2.30 5.29
C GLY A 173 -9.84 2.96 3.93
N THR A 174 -9.44 4.22 3.98
CA THR A 174 -8.83 4.94 2.86
C THR A 174 -7.42 5.30 3.31
N VAL A 175 -6.40 4.81 2.61
CA VAL A 175 -4.99 5.01 2.93
C VAL A 175 -4.23 5.25 1.63
N ALA A 176 -3.34 6.23 1.59
CA ALA A 176 -2.53 6.59 0.42
C ALA A 176 -3.37 6.87 -0.85
N GLY A 177 -4.63 7.30 -0.67
CA GLY A 177 -5.58 7.51 -1.76
C GLY A 177 -6.26 6.23 -2.28
N GLU A 178 -5.94 5.07 -1.72
CA GLU A 178 -6.58 3.79 -2.02
C GLU A 178 -7.76 3.53 -1.07
N ASP A 179 -8.91 3.17 -1.65
CA ASP A 179 -10.11 2.82 -0.90
C ASP A 179 -10.19 1.31 -0.61
N ASN A 180 -10.94 0.95 0.43
CA ASN A 180 -11.14 -0.42 0.90
C ASN A 180 -9.84 -1.09 1.39
N VAL A 181 -9.03 -0.33 2.11
CA VAL A 181 -7.78 -0.79 2.71
C VAL A 181 -8.03 -1.35 4.11
N CYS A 182 -7.49 -2.55 4.37
CA CYS A 182 -7.27 -3.10 5.71
C CYS A 182 -5.78 -3.08 6.01
N LEU A 183 -5.44 -3.22 7.29
CA LEU A 183 -4.06 -3.52 7.70
C LEU A 183 -4.00 -4.94 8.26
N VAL A 184 -3.04 -5.74 7.80
CA VAL A 184 -2.74 -7.06 8.37
C VAL A 184 -1.45 -6.96 9.17
N ARG A 185 -1.54 -7.15 10.48
CA ARG A 185 -0.40 -7.19 11.38
C ARG A 185 -0.05 -8.64 11.68
N CYS A 186 1.21 -9.02 11.46
CA CYS A 186 1.74 -10.31 11.87
C CYS A 186 2.95 -10.10 12.78
N GLN A 187 2.99 -10.84 13.89
CA GLN A 187 4.06 -10.72 14.87
C GLN A 187 4.42 -12.08 15.49
N ASN A 188 5.68 -12.25 15.84
CA ASN A 188 6.18 -13.43 16.54
C ASN A 188 6.10 -13.26 18.08
N PRO A 189 6.39 -14.31 18.88
CA PRO A 189 6.23 -14.25 20.34
C PRO A 189 7.49 -13.75 21.06
N ALA A 190 8.43 -13.12 20.35
CA ALA A 190 9.71 -12.72 20.93
C ALA A 190 9.51 -11.67 22.04
N ARG A 191 10.04 -11.96 23.23
CA ARG A 191 9.90 -11.06 24.38
C ARG A 191 10.71 -9.78 24.24
N ALA A 192 11.78 -9.79 23.44
CA ALA A 192 12.61 -8.63 23.10
C ALA A 192 11.88 -7.57 22.25
N GLY A 193 10.62 -7.86 21.93
CA GLY A 193 9.67 -7.08 21.13
C GLY A 193 9.08 -8.06 20.15
N PRO A 194 7.76 -8.28 20.09
CA PRO A 194 7.22 -9.02 18.97
C PRO A 194 7.71 -8.38 17.67
N PHE A 195 8.28 -9.18 16.77
CA PHE A 195 8.80 -8.74 15.48
C PHE A 195 7.93 -9.26 14.35
N GLY A 196 7.90 -8.54 13.24
CA GLY A 196 7.12 -8.88 12.06
C GLY A 196 6.84 -7.63 11.26
N GLY A 197 5.57 -7.27 11.10
CA GLY A 197 5.20 -6.04 10.41
C GLY A 197 3.70 -5.88 10.22
N VAL A 198 3.32 -4.73 9.66
CA VAL A 198 1.95 -4.41 9.25
C VAL A 198 1.93 -4.23 7.74
N ILE A 199 1.06 -4.93 7.04
CA ILE A 199 0.93 -4.92 5.60
C ILE A 199 -0.40 -4.24 5.26
N PRO A 200 -0.41 -3.12 4.52
CA PRO A 200 -1.62 -2.61 3.90
C PRO A 200 -2.09 -3.59 2.82
N VAL A 201 -3.35 -4.00 2.89
CA VAL A 201 -3.99 -4.85 1.88
C VAL A 201 -5.27 -4.18 1.42
N GLN A 202 -5.62 -4.35 0.16
CA GLN A 202 -6.83 -3.78 -0.40
C GLN A 202 -7.81 -4.90 -0.73
N MET A 203 -9.09 -4.71 -0.42
CA MET A 203 -10.10 -5.66 -0.88
C MET A 203 -10.19 -5.59 -2.38
N ALA A 204 -10.03 -6.75 -3.03
CA ALA A 204 -10.21 -6.87 -4.45
C ALA A 204 -11.59 -6.35 -4.83
N GLN A 205 -11.62 -5.31 -5.65
CA GLN A 205 -12.87 -4.82 -6.20
C GLN A 205 -13.44 -5.93 -7.10
N ALA A 206 -14.74 -6.20 -6.99
CA ALA A 206 -15.40 -7.00 -8.01
C ALA A 206 -15.13 -6.29 -9.33
N ASN A 207 -14.37 -6.92 -10.24
CA ASN A 207 -14.11 -6.35 -11.56
C ASN A 207 -15.45 -5.90 -12.13
N GLY A 208 -15.67 -4.60 -12.17
CA GLY A 208 -16.78 -3.99 -12.87
C GLY A 208 -16.55 -4.31 -14.33
N GLY A 209 -17.03 -5.48 -14.76
CA GLY A 209 -17.20 -5.76 -16.17
C GLY A 209 -17.92 -4.55 -16.72
N ASN A 210 -17.24 -3.81 -17.59
CA ASN A 210 -17.71 -2.56 -18.18
C ASN A 210 -19.16 -2.80 -18.60
N ALA A 211 -20.12 -2.31 -17.81
CA ALA A 211 -21.52 -2.42 -18.11
C ALA A 211 -21.71 -1.48 -19.28
N GLY A 212 -21.48 -2.00 -20.49
CA GLY A 212 -21.78 -1.34 -21.73
C GLY A 212 -23.19 -0.81 -21.58
N ASN A 213 -23.31 0.51 -21.70
CA ASN A 213 -24.54 1.27 -21.60
C ASN A 213 -25.64 0.58 -22.41
N ALA A 214 -26.41 -0.30 -21.77
CA ALA A 214 -27.54 -0.97 -22.37
C ALA A 214 -28.63 0.10 -22.48
N GLY A 215 -28.73 0.68 -23.68
CA GLY A 215 -29.69 1.70 -24.02
C GLY A 215 -31.10 1.27 -23.58
N ASN A 216 -31.67 2.12 -22.74
CA ASN A 216 -33.08 2.14 -22.38
C ASN A 216 -33.94 2.05 -23.66
N THR A 217 -34.48 0.88 -23.97
CA THR A 217 -35.54 0.70 -24.97
C THR A 217 -36.84 0.45 -24.26
N GLY A 218 -37.72 1.44 -24.37
CA GLY A 218 -38.94 1.56 -23.63
C GLY A 218 -39.99 0.49 -23.92
N ASN A 219 -40.80 0.33 -22.89
CA ASN A 219 -42.13 -0.24 -22.82
C ASN A 219 -42.95 -0.23 -24.13
N THR A 220 -43.49 -1.38 -24.54
CA THR A 220 -44.81 -1.47 -25.16
C THR A 220 -45.42 -2.85 -24.87
N GLU A 221 -46.42 -2.86 -24.00
CA GLU A 221 -47.42 -3.92 -23.88
C GLU A 221 -48.29 -3.97 -25.14
N ASN A 222 -48.57 -5.16 -25.69
CA ASN A 222 -49.92 -5.49 -26.16
C ASN A 222 -50.12 -7.01 -26.31
N THR A 223 -51.33 -7.44 -25.95
CA THR A 223 -51.89 -8.78 -25.95
C THR A 223 -52.44 -9.16 -27.34
N GLY A 224 -52.46 -10.47 -27.70
CA GLY A 224 -53.20 -10.90 -28.90
C GLY A 224 -52.92 -12.30 -29.46
N ASN A 225 -53.55 -13.31 -28.86
CA ASN A 225 -54.19 -14.53 -29.38
C ASN A 225 -53.69 -15.35 -30.60
N ALA A 226 -53.96 -16.66 -30.47
CA ALA A 226 -53.61 -17.83 -31.29
C ALA A 226 -54.08 -17.86 -32.76
N GLY A 227 -53.35 -18.64 -33.58
CA GLY A 227 -53.78 -19.12 -34.90
C GLY A 227 -52.89 -20.27 -35.42
N ASN A 228 -53.52 -21.41 -35.64
CA ASN A 228 -52.95 -22.72 -35.99
C ASN A 228 -52.80 -22.90 -37.52
N GLY A 229 -51.80 -23.68 -37.98
CA GLY A 229 -51.97 -24.51 -39.18
C GLY A 229 -50.95 -24.41 -40.33
N ASN A 230 -50.26 -25.54 -40.51
CA ASN A 230 -50.03 -26.26 -41.78
C ASN A 230 -48.69 -26.12 -42.53
N ALA A 231 -48.21 -27.30 -42.91
CA ALA A 231 -46.92 -27.64 -43.48
C ALA A 231 -46.89 -27.58 -45.04
N ASN A 232 -45.70 -27.84 -45.59
CA ASN A 232 -45.33 -28.05 -47.00
C ASN A 232 -44.97 -26.73 -47.73
N ASP A 233 -43.86 -26.57 -48.46
CA ASP A 233 -43.24 -27.48 -49.43
C ASP A 233 -41.75 -27.11 -49.67
N ASN A 234 -41.10 -28.08 -50.29
CA ASN A 234 -39.70 -28.32 -50.59
C ASN A 234 -39.11 -27.42 -51.70
N THR A 235 -37.80 -27.21 -51.60
CA THR A 235 -36.75 -26.99 -52.64
C THR A 235 -37.08 -26.50 -54.06
N ASN A 236 -36.06 -25.82 -54.61
CA ASN A 236 -35.78 -25.51 -56.03
C ASN A 236 -36.41 -24.17 -56.47
N ASP A 237 -35.78 -23.28 -57.23
CA ASP A 237 -34.87 -23.51 -58.35
C ASP A 237 -34.33 -22.14 -58.85
N THR A 238 -33.14 -22.16 -59.43
CA THR A 238 -32.63 -21.29 -60.53
C THR A 238 -32.74 -19.76 -60.45
N THR A 239 -31.62 -19.05 -60.26
CA THR A 239 -30.65 -18.54 -61.27
C THR A 239 -30.90 -17.12 -61.77
N ASN A 240 -29.79 -16.39 -61.92
CA ASN A 240 -29.53 -15.30 -62.87
C ASN A 240 -30.35 -14.01 -62.72
N ASP A 241 -29.68 -12.92 -62.35
CA ASP A 241 -29.25 -12.00 -63.41
C ASP A 241 -28.01 -11.20 -62.99
N THR A 242 -27.12 -11.00 -63.94
CA THR A 242 -25.82 -10.37 -63.81
C THR A 242 -25.90 -8.97 -64.39
N THR A 243 -25.08 -8.06 -63.86
CA THR A 243 -24.59 -6.83 -64.51
C THR A 243 -25.58 -5.70 -64.82
N ASN A 244 -25.25 -4.52 -64.28
CA ASN A 244 -24.92 -3.28 -65.03
C ASN A 244 -25.60 -2.06 -64.38
N ASP A 245 -24.83 -1.15 -63.79
CA ASP A 245 -24.68 0.22 -64.33
C ASP A 245 -23.75 1.04 -63.42
N THR A 246 -22.70 1.61 -64.03
CA THR A 246 -21.89 2.65 -63.43
C THR A 246 -22.08 3.89 -64.29
N THR A 247 -22.38 5.01 -63.64
CA THR A 247 -22.18 6.41 -64.03
C THR A 247 -23.39 7.24 -64.50
N ASN A 248 -23.62 8.29 -63.70
CA ASN A 248 -23.87 9.69 -64.10
C ASN A 248 -25.32 10.19 -64.16
N ASP A 249 -25.73 10.94 -63.13
CA ASP A 249 -26.48 12.18 -63.37
C ASP A 249 -26.11 13.24 -62.31
N THR A 250 -25.52 14.33 -62.81
CA THR A 250 -25.30 15.58 -62.10
C THR A 250 -26.04 16.64 -62.88
N THR A 251 -27.17 17.12 -62.35
CA THR A 251 -27.80 18.41 -62.68
C THR A 251 -28.72 18.77 -61.50
N ASN A 252 -28.89 20.00 -61.02
CA ASN A 252 -28.30 21.32 -61.22
C ASN A 252 -29.04 22.20 -60.18
N ASP A 253 -28.35 22.88 -59.26
CA ASP A 253 -28.73 24.26 -58.94
C ASP A 253 -27.54 25.09 -58.41
N THR A 254 -27.15 25.99 -59.30
CA THR A 254 -26.24 27.12 -59.25
C THR A 254 -26.63 28.21 -58.24
N THR A 255 -25.64 28.83 -57.60
CA THR A 255 -25.27 30.27 -57.74
C THR A 255 -24.10 30.58 -56.80
N ASN A 256 -22.91 30.89 -57.36
CA ASN A 256 -22.32 32.25 -57.49
C ASN A 256 -21.81 32.78 -56.14
N ASP A 257 -20.59 33.23 -55.88
CA ASP A 257 -19.49 33.75 -56.68
C ASP A 257 -18.27 33.85 -55.74
N SER A 258 -17.06 33.75 -56.27
CA SER A 258 -15.79 33.97 -55.57
C SER A 258 -15.39 35.42 -55.73
N THR A 259 -15.00 36.14 -54.67
CA THR A 259 -13.93 37.17 -54.75
C THR A 259 -13.53 37.77 -53.40
N THR A 260 -12.23 37.64 -53.11
CA THR A 260 -11.28 38.65 -52.58
C THR A 260 -11.68 39.64 -51.47
N GLY A 261 -10.95 39.56 -50.34
CA GLY A 261 -10.16 40.66 -49.76
C GLY A 261 -10.84 41.70 -48.84
N GLY A 262 -10.16 42.05 -47.74
CA GLY A 262 -10.29 43.37 -47.11
C GLY A 262 -10.65 43.39 -45.61
N ALA A 263 -9.82 44.06 -44.83
CA ALA A 263 -9.82 44.17 -43.38
C ALA A 263 -10.88 45.11 -42.75
N ASN A 264 -11.29 44.81 -41.51
CA ASN A 264 -11.43 45.66 -40.31
C ASN A 264 -12.23 44.84 -39.28
N GLY A 265 -11.79 44.54 -38.06
CA GLY A 265 -11.27 45.44 -37.04
C GLY A 265 -12.35 45.58 -35.94
N ASN A 266 -12.23 44.86 -34.83
CA ASN A 266 -12.42 45.44 -33.49
C ASN A 266 -11.84 44.51 -32.41
N ALA A 267 -11.22 45.15 -31.42
CA ALA A 267 -10.42 44.60 -30.36
C ALA A 267 -11.22 44.31 -29.07
N ASN A 268 -10.76 43.32 -28.31
CA ASN A 268 -10.44 43.36 -26.87
C ASN A 268 -9.85 41.97 -26.52
N GLY A 269 -8.60 41.79 -26.05
CA GLY A 269 -7.96 42.39 -24.87
C GLY A 269 -8.59 41.75 -23.62
N ASN A 270 -7.96 40.94 -22.76
CA ASN A 270 -6.55 40.75 -22.34
C ASN A 270 -6.36 39.32 -21.81
N ASN A 271 -5.21 38.67 -22.10
CA ASN A 271 -4.06 38.38 -21.22
C ASN A 271 -4.42 37.94 -19.77
N ASN A 272 -3.84 36.87 -19.21
CA ASN A 272 -2.40 36.61 -19.15
C ASN A 272 -2.12 35.12 -18.81
N GLY A 273 -1.24 34.47 -19.57
CA GLY A 273 -0.47 33.32 -19.08
C GLY A 273 0.92 33.78 -18.68
N ASN A 274 1.64 33.01 -17.86
CA ASN A 274 2.95 32.53 -18.27
C ASN A 274 3.45 31.39 -17.38
N ALA A 275 4.08 30.44 -18.04
CA ALA A 275 4.70 29.25 -17.50
C ALA A 275 6.16 29.49 -17.09
N ASN A 276 6.64 28.47 -16.39
CA ASN A 276 7.94 28.20 -15.80
C ASN A 276 9.07 27.99 -16.83
N GLY A 277 10.34 28.24 -16.47
CA GLY A 277 11.49 27.76 -17.27
C GLY A 277 12.89 28.36 -17.02
N SER A 278 13.65 27.68 -16.14
CA SER A 278 15.09 27.29 -16.18
C SER A 278 16.29 28.27 -16.15
N GLY A 279 17.28 27.87 -15.32
CA GLY A 279 18.75 27.96 -15.51
C GLY A 279 19.42 29.24 -15.00
N ASN A 280 20.66 29.27 -14.49
CA ASN A 280 21.65 28.31 -13.98
C ASN A 280 22.79 29.18 -13.35
N ASP A 281 23.71 28.55 -12.63
CA ASP A 281 25.12 28.97 -12.38
C ASP A 281 25.52 29.77 -11.10
N ASP A 282 26.53 29.17 -10.45
CA ASP A 282 27.75 29.70 -9.81
C ASP A 282 27.80 30.21 -8.35
N GLU A 283 28.44 29.34 -7.55
CA GLU A 283 29.63 29.50 -6.69
C GLU A 283 29.71 30.46 -5.48
N GLU A 284 30.47 29.92 -4.51
CA GLU A 284 31.32 30.53 -3.49
C GLU A 284 30.85 30.60 -2.02
N GLU A 285 31.86 30.28 -1.20
CA GLU A 285 31.90 29.97 0.22
C GLU A 285 31.70 31.22 1.09
N GLU A 286 31.36 31.02 2.37
CA GLU A 286 32.23 31.43 3.50
C GLU A 286 31.61 31.05 4.85
N ASP A 287 32.49 30.59 5.74
CA ASP A 287 32.28 30.34 7.16
C ASP A 287 31.76 31.58 7.90
N GLU A 288 30.89 31.41 8.90
CA GLU A 288 31.06 32.16 10.16
C GLU A 288 30.30 31.55 11.34
N ASN A 289 31.05 31.44 12.44
CA ASN A 289 30.60 31.12 13.78
C ASN A 289 29.77 32.30 14.35
N ASP A 290 28.65 32.04 15.04
CA ASP A 290 28.31 32.90 16.18
C ASP A 290 27.56 32.15 17.29
N ALA A 291 28.03 32.41 18.49
CA ALA A 291 27.57 31.91 19.75
C ALA A 291 26.44 32.78 20.30
N GLY A 292 25.41 32.11 20.82
CA GLY A 292 24.70 32.48 22.05
C GLY A 292 24.12 33.89 22.20
N SER A 293 22.78 33.98 22.29
CA SER A 293 22.17 35.02 23.13
C SER A 293 20.74 34.69 23.60
N ARG A 294 20.68 34.43 24.92
CA ARG A 294 19.74 35.01 25.90
C ARG A 294 18.29 34.54 25.95
N ASN A 295 18.07 33.69 26.95
CA ASN A 295 16.93 33.58 27.84
C ASN A 295 16.11 34.88 28.03
N ASN A 296 14.80 34.78 27.82
CA ASN A 296 13.81 35.66 28.44
C ASN A 296 12.46 34.96 28.61
N ARG A 297 12.08 34.64 29.85
CA ARG A 297 10.70 34.53 30.39
C ARG A 297 10.79 34.05 31.86
N ARG A 298 10.86 34.99 32.81
CA ARG A 298 9.75 35.66 33.53
C ARG A 298 9.21 34.81 34.69
N ALA A 299 9.51 35.33 35.87
CA ALA A 299 9.16 34.95 37.23
C ALA A 299 7.70 34.53 37.50
N THR A 300 7.56 33.56 38.40
CA THR A 300 6.45 33.47 39.36
C THR A 300 7.03 33.30 40.77
N ARG A 301 6.64 34.24 41.64
CA ARG A 301 6.93 34.25 43.08
C ARG A 301 5.97 33.29 43.79
N PHE A 302 6.46 32.56 44.78
CA PHE A 302 5.68 32.21 45.97
C PHE A 302 6.56 32.42 47.20
N SER A 303 5.98 33.08 48.19
CA SER A 303 6.59 33.43 49.46
C SER A 303 5.71 32.90 50.59
N ALA A 304 6.40 32.44 51.64
CA ALA A 304 5.94 32.02 52.96
C ALA A 304 5.21 30.67 53.03
#